data_AF-A0A1G7Z0X6-F1
#
_entry.id   AF-A0A1G7Z0X6-F1
#
_cell.length_a   1.000
_cell.length_b   1.000
_cell.length_c   1.000
_cell.angle_alpha   90.00
_cell.angle_beta   90.00
_cell.angle_gamma   90.00
#
_symmetry.space_group_name_H-M   'P 1'
#
loop_
_entity.id
_entity.type
_entity.pdbx_description
1 polymer ?
#
loop_
_entity_poly.entity_id
_entity_poly.type
_entity_poly.pdbx_seq_one_letter_code
_entity_poly.pdbx_strand_id
1 'polypeptide(L)'
;MGEVQAAIALAAIYQRSDQINSAGGYLRSLTDKAREGKFSTWPMVMALLRARLDEGKHRQTSENVTSEPGPRLEVSDSLLNSLRRRSR
;
A
#
# COMPACT_ATOMS: atom_id res chain seq x y z
N MET A 1 20.00 7.38 -14.79
CA MET A 1 19.79 6.74 -13.47
C MET A 1 21.12 6.78 -12.74
N GLY A 2 21.18 7.46 -11.60
CA GLY A 2 22.39 7.57 -10.80
C GLY A 2 22.48 6.46 -9.76
N GLU A 3 23.54 6.49 -8.96
CA GLU A 3 23.86 5.48 -7.94
C GLU A 3 22.74 5.29 -6.91
N VAL A 4 22.24 6.39 -6.33
CA VAL A 4 21.15 6.34 -5.33
C VAL A 4 19.89 5.71 -5.92
N GLN A 5 19.53 6.07 -7.15
CA GLN A 5 18.38 5.50 -7.82
C GLN A 5 18.57 4.01 -8.11
N ALA A 6 19.79 3.57 -8.42
CA ALA A 6 20.14 2.17 -8.61
C ALA A 6 20.04 1.37 -7.32
N ALA A 7 20.57 1.89 -6.22
CA ALA A 7 20.44 1.26 -4.91
C ALA A 7 18.97 1.08 -4.51
N ILE A 8 18.14 2.12 -4.69
CA ILE A 8 16.69 2.04 -4.41
C ILE A 8 16.02 0.99 -5.30
N ALA A 9 16.34 0.96 -6.60
CA ALA A 9 15.75 -0.02 -7.51
C ALA A 9 16.10 -1.46 -7.11
N LEU A 10 17.38 -1.73 -6.78
CA LEU A 10 17.84 -3.04 -6.32
C LEU A 10 17.16 -3.47 -5.02
N ALA A 11 17.09 -2.57 -4.02
CA ALA A 11 16.42 -2.85 -2.75
C ALA A 11 14.93 -3.15 -2.95
N ALA A 12 14.25 -2.41 -3.81
CA ALA A 12 12.84 -2.63 -4.11
C ALA A 12 12.58 -3.93 -4.88
N ILE A 13 13.46 -4.28 -5.82
CA ILE A 13 13.42 -5.57 -6.52
C ILE A 13 13.63 -6.72 -5.53
N TYR A 14 14.59 -6.59 -4.62
CA TYR A 14 14.86 -7.59 -3.59
C TYR A 14 13.66 -7.79 -2.66
N GLN A 15 13.07 -6.71 -2.13
CA GLN A 15 11.92 -6.80 -1.22
C GLN A 15 10.68 -7.41 -1.90
N ARG A 16 10.55 -7.29 -3.23
CA ARG A 16 9.40 -7.82 -3.98
C ARG A 16 9.80 -8.94 -4.96
N SER A 17 10.87 -9.68 -4.67
CA SER A 17 11.40 -10.73 -5.55
C SER A 17 10.32 -11.72 -5.97
N ASP A 18 9.48 -12.12 -5.04
CA ASP A 18 8.44 -13.15 -5.24
C ASP A 18 7.32 -12.67 -6.18
N GLN A 19 7.21 -11.36 -6.39
CA GLN A 19 6.22 -10.72 -7.26
C GLN A 19 6.84 -10.31 -8.61
N ILE A 20 8.12 -10.60 -8.85
CA ILE A 20 8.85 -10.21 -10.06
C ILE A 20 9.25 -11.49 -10.81
N ASN A 21 8.58 -11.74 -11.93
CA ASN A 21 8.84 -12.91 -12.77
C ASN A 21 10.26 -12.94 -13.38
N SER A 22 10.84 -11.76 -13.65
CA SER A 22 12.18 -11.66 -14.22
C SER A 22 12.88 -10.39 -13.75
N ALA A 23 13.76 -10.52 -12.76
CA ALA A 23 14.53 -9.40 -12.22
C ALA A 23 15.44 -8.76 -13.28
N GLY A 24 16.11 -9.58 -14.10
CA GLY A 24 17.00 -9.10 -15.16
C GLY A 24 16.26 -8.36 -16.28
N GLY A 25 15.09 -8.86 -16.70
CA GLY A 25 14.26 -8.18 -17.69
C GLY A 25 13.71 -6.85 -17.17
N TYR A 26 13.27 -6.84 -15.91
CA TYR A 26 12.78 -5.62 -15.28
C TYR A 26 13.87 -4.56 -15.11
N LEU A 27 15.08 -4.95 -14.68
CA LEU A 27 16.21 -4.03 -14.57
C LEU A 27 16.58 -3.42 -15.93
N ARG A 28 16.58 -4.22 -17.01
CA ARG A 28 16.82 -3.71 -18.37
C ARG A 28 15.80 -2.64 -18.75
N SER A 29 14.50 -2.91 -18.53
CA SER A 29 13.44 -1.92 -18.74
C SER A 29 13.62 -0.63 -17.91
N LEU A 30 14.05 -0.75 -16.65
CA LEU A 30 14.33 0.43 -15.82
C LEU A 30 15.52 1.23 -16.37
N THR A 31 16.57 0.57 -16.84
CA THR A 31 17.71 1.24 -17.47
C THR A 31 17.34 1.90 -18.80
N ASP A 32 16.47 1.29 -19.60
CA ASP A 32 15.99 1.88 -20.85
C ASP A 32 15.15 3.14 -20.58
N LYS A 33 14.21 3.07 -19.62
CA LYS A 33 13.48 4.25 -19.13
C LYS A 33 14.43 5.34 -18.62
N ALA A 34 15.54 4.96 -18.00
CA ALA A 34 16.51 5.92 -17.50
C ALA A 34 17.29 6.60 -18.62
N ARG A 35 17.62 5.88 -19.69
CA ARG A 35 18.21 6.46 -20.92
C ARG A 35 17.25 7.42 -21.59
N GLU A 36 15.96 7.12 -21.56
CA GLU A 36 14.90 7.99 -22.10
C GLU A 36 14.53 9.17 -21.18
N GLY A 37 15.13 9.30 -20.00
CA GLY A 37 14.77 10.34 -19.02
C GLY A 37 13.40 10.16 -18.35
N LYS A 38 12.80 8.97 -18.47
CA LYS A 38 11.46 8.63 -17.95
C LYS A 38 11.51 7.78 -16.66
N PHE A 39 12.70 7.49 -16.16
CA PHE A 39 12.86 6.68 -14.95
C PHE A 39 12.54 7.48 -13.69
N SER A 40 11.77 6.87 -12.79
CA SER A 40 11.53 7.37 -11.43
C SER A 40 11.46 6.21 -10.46
N THR A 41 12.03 6.38 -9.26
CA THR A 41 11.93 5.41 -8.15
C THR A 41 10.61 5.52 -7.41
N TRP A 42 9.85 6.60 -7.59
CA TRP A 42 8.62 6.86 -6.84
C TRP A 42 7.58 5.73 -6.96
N PRO A 43 7.26 5.20 -8.16
CA PRO A 43 6.31 4.10 -8.28
C PRO A 43 6.78 2.83 -7.55
N MET A 44 8.09 2.59 -7.49
CA MET A 44 8.66 1.44 -6.79
C MET A 44 8.50 1.60 -5.27
N VAL A 45 8.80 2.78 -4.73
CA VAL A 45 8.62 3.10 -3.30
C VAL A 45 7.15 3.01 -2.89
N MET A 46 6.25 3.54 -3.72
CA MET A 46 4.80 3.46 -3.46
C MET A 46 4.30 2.02 -3.47
N ALA A 47 4.81 1.16 -4.36
CA ALA A 47 4.47 -0.26 -4.37
C ALA A 47 4.88 -0.96 -3.07
N LEU A 48 6.06 -0.64 -2.53
CA LEU A 48 6.53 -1.16 -1.23
C LEU A 48 5.68 -0.67 -0.07
N LEU A 49 5.39 0.65 -0.04
CA LEU A 49 4.55 1.24 0.99
C LEU A 49 3.16 0.61 0.98
N ARG A 50 2.57 0.42 -0.20
CA ARG A 50 1.26 -0.18 -0.36
C ARG A 50 1.23 -1.62 0.15
N ALA A 51 2.23 -2.42 -0.19
CA ALA A 51 2.36 -3.79 0.30
C ALA A 51 2.35 -3.83 1.85
N ARG A 52 3.11 -2.94 2.50
CA ARG A 52 3.13 -2.85 3.99
C ARG A 52 1.80 -2.41 4.58
N LEU A 53 1.09 -1.47 3.94
CA LEU A 53 -0.23 -1.03 4.40
C LEU A 53 -1.28 -2.14 4.25
N ASP A 54 -1.24 -2.90 3.16
CA ASP A 54 -2.16 -4.01 2.93
C ASP A 54 -1.88 -5.18 3.89
N GLU A 55 -0.62 -5.45 4.24
CA GLU A 55 -0.24 -6.38 5.33
C GLU A 55 -0.84 -5.95 6.69
N GLY A 56 -0.75 -4.66 7.03
CA GLY A 56 -1.32 -4.10 8.26
C GLY A 56 -2.83 -4.26 8.33
N LYS A 57 -3.53 -4.04 7.21
CA LYS A 57 -4.98 -4.25 7.11
C LYS A 57 -5.38 -5.73 7.32
N HIS A 58 -4.58 -6.66 6.81
CA HIS A 58 -4.83 -8.09 6.98
C HIS A 58 -4.67 -8.52 8.45
N ARG A 59 -3.66 -7.98 9.15
CA ARG A 59 -3.49 -8.19 10.60
C ARG A 59 -4.67 -7.66 11.41
N GLN A 60 -5.09 -6.42 11.16
CA GLN A 60 -6.25 -5.82 11.83
C GLN A 60 -7.55 -6.58 11.56
N THR A 61 -7.73 -7.12 10.35
CA THR A 61 -8.90 -7.94 10.03
C THR A 61 -8.89 -9.25 10.81
N SER A 62 -7.73 -9.91 10.95
CA SER A 62 -7.60 -11.16 11.70
C SER A 62 -7.81 -10.99 13.21
N GLU A 63 -7.37 -9.86 13.77
CA GLU A 63 -7.60 -9.49 15.18
C GLU A 63 -9.08 -9.16 15.44
N ASN A 64 -9.75 -8.50 14.50
CA ASN A 64 -11.20 -8.24 14.57
C ASN A 64 -12.08 -9.49 14.39
N VAL A 65 -11.58 -10.57 13.77
CA VAL A 65 -12.34 -11.83 13.60
C VAL A 65 -12.24 -12.75 14.83
N THR A 66 -11.20 -12.58 15.65
CA THR A 66 -11.02 -13.37 16.90
C THR A 66 -11.65 -12.69 18.12
N SER A 67 -11.97 -11.40 18.00
CA SER A 67 -12.92 -10.74 18.89
C SER A 67 -14.32 -11.11 18.39
N GLU A 68 -15.18 -11.62 19.26
CA GLU A 68 -16.63 -11.80 19.02
C GLU A 68 -17.20 -10.72 18.08
N PRO A 69 -18.18 -11.01 17.20
CA PRO A 69 -18.77 -10.01 16.30
C PRO A 69 -19.42 -8.90 17.14
N GLY A 70 -18.62 -7.92 17.55
CA GLY A 70 -19.05 -6.71 18.20
C GLY A 70 -19.96 -5.96 17.23
N PRO A 71 -21.02 -5.33 17.74
CA PRO A 71 -22.07 -4.79 16.89
C PRO A 71 -21.42 -3.85 15.89
N ARG A 72 -21.64 -4.15 14.60
CA ARG A 72 -21.51 -3.21 13.49
C ARG A 72 -21.93 -1.85 14.02
N LEU A 73 -21.08 -0.83 13.91
CA LEU A 73 -21.34 0.51 14.43
C LEU A 73 -22.65 1.06 13.83
N GLU A 74 -23.78 0.64 14.37
CA GLU A 74 -25.10 1.16 14.07
C GLU A 74 -25.19 2.44 14.87
N VAL A 75 -25.47 3.52 14.14
CA VAL A 75 -25.64 4.84 14.73
C VAL A 75 -26.75 4.74 15.76
N SER A 76 -26.41 4.93 17.04
CA SER A 76 -27.37 4.80 18.12
C SER A 76 -28.58 5.71 17.89
N ASP A 77 -29.79 5.20 18.13
CA ASP A 77 -31.04 5.95 18.01
C ASP A 77 -31.05 7.25 18.81
N SER A 78 -30.30 7.29 19.92
CA SER A 78 -30.09 8.50 20.73
C SER A 78 -29.37 9.60 19.95
N LEU A 79 -28.40 9.23 19.13
CA LEU A 79 -27.59 10.12 18.30
C LEU A 79 -28.39 10.59 17.08
N LEU A 80 -29.17 9.71 16.46
CA LEU A 80 -30.14 10.07 15.41
C LEU A 80 -31.20 11.06 15.90
N ASN A 81 -31.77 10.84 17.10
CA ASN A 81 -32.76 11.74 17.68
C ASN A 81 -32.17 13.11 18.05
N SER A 82 -30.93 13.13 18.55
CA SER A 82 -30.23 14.38 18.88
C SER A 82 -29.96 15.22 17.62
N LEU A 83 -29.50 14.58 16.55
CA LEU A 83 -29.25 15.25 15.26
C LEU A 83 -30.54 15.75 14.62
N ARG A 84 -31.64 14.98 14.71
CA ARG A 84 -32.96 15.36 14.19
C ARG A 84 -33.62 16.49 14.99
N ARG A 85 -33.32 16.62 16.28
CA ARG A 85 -33.78 17.75 17.12
C ARG A 85 -33.03 19.04 16.83
N ARG A 86 -31.77 18.96 16.40
CA ARG A 86 -30.95 20.13 16.05
C ARG A 86 -31.26 20.69 14.66
N SER A 87 -31.94 19.93 13.80
CA SER A 87 -32.31 20.37 12.44
C SER A 87 -33.72 20.98 12.31
N ARG A 88 -34.31 21.47 13.41
CA ARG A 88 -35.55 22.25 13.41
C ARG A 88 -35.33 23.61 14.05
#